data_AF-A0AAU2ITZ5-F1
#
_entry.id   AF-A0AAU2ITZ5-F1
#
_cell.length_a   1.000
_cell.length_b   1.000
_cell.length_c   1.000
_cell.angle_alpha   90.00
_cell.angle_beta   90.00
_cell.angle_gamma   90.00
#
_symmetry.space_group_name_H-M   'P 1'
#
loop_
_entity.id
_entity.type
_entity.pdbx_description
1 polymer ?
#
loop_
_entity_poly.entity_id
_entity_poly.type
_entity_poly.pdbx_seq_one_letter_code
_entity_poly.pdbx_strand_id
1 'polypeptide(L)'
;MAPVTVRDGRSREAPITCTLDGPDLGERTEQLRALLAKAERREAVDDGLRLSFAPDAELAGRRAPLAAAEQGCCAYFDFPCI
;
A
#
# COMPACT_ATOMS: atom_id res chain seq x y z
N MET A 1 -6.45 12.49 -22.30
CA MET A 1 -6.32 11.88 -20.96
C MET A 1 -7.26 10.70 -20.94
N ALA A 2 -6.73 9.48 -21.03
CA ALA A 2 -7.56 8.28 -21.13
C ALA A 2 -8.14 7.92 -19.74
N PRO A 3 -9.38 7.41 -19.66
CA PRO A 3 -9.97 7.00 -18.39
C PRO A 3 -9.21 5.81 -17.82
N VAL A 4 -8.81 5.91 -16.55
CA VAL A 4 -8.35 4.75 -15.77
C VAL A 4 -9.54 3.83 -15.57
N THR A 5 -9.45 2.61 -16.11
CA THR A 5 -10.44 1.56 -15.89
C THR A 5 -9.99 0.71 -14.71
N VAL A 6 -10.72 0.79 -13.59
CA VAL A 6 -10.55 -0.13 -12.47
C VAL A 6 -11.20 -1.45 -12.87
N ARG A 7 -10.40 -2.53 -13.00
CA ARG A 7 -10.94 -3.89 -13.14
C ARG A 7 -11.33 -4.39 -11.76
N ASP A 8 -12.63 -4.51 -11.49
CA ASP A 8 -13.13 -5.22 -10.31
C ASP A 8 -13.00 -6.73 -10.54
N GLY A 9 -11.92 -7.30 -10.01
CA GLY A 9 -11.71 -8.74 -9.93
C GLY A 9 -12.05 -9.22 -8.53
N ARG A 10 -13.35 -9.28 -8.19
CA ARG A 10 -13.88 -9.73 -6.89
C ARG A 10 -13.34 -8.90 -5.72
N SER A 11 -13.83 -7.68 -5.57
CA SER A 11 -13.75 -6.99 -4.28
C SER A 11 -14.42 -7.85 -3.18
N ARG A 12 -13.64 -8.41 -2.25
CA ARG A 12 -14.13 -8.41 -0.86
C ARG A 12 -14.50 -6.95 -0.60
N GLU A 13 -15.74 -6.70 -0.21
CA GLU A 13 -16.28 -5.38 0.08
C GLU A 13 -15.56 -4.82 1.32
N ALA A 14 -14.28 -4.50 1.15
CA ALA A 14 -13.47 -3.89 2.18
C ALA A 14 -14.00 -2.45 2.28
N PRO A 15 -14.59 -2.06 3.42
CA PRO A 15 -15.07 -0.70 3.58
C PRO A 15 -13.88 0.23 3.40
N ILE A 16 -13.90 1.06 2.35
CA ILE A 16 -12.92 2.11 2.15
C ILE A 16 -13.18 3.13 3.26
N THR A 17 -12.45 3.00 4.37
CA THR A 17 -12.60 3.82 5.57
C THR A 17 -11.48 4.85 5.65
N CYS A 18 -10.96 5.27 4.49
CA CYS A 18 -9.90 6.28 4.46
C CYS A 18 -10.45 7.59 5.04
N THR A 19 -9.95 7.99 6.20
CA THR A 19 -10.34 9.23 6.89
C THR A 19 -9.55 10.45 6.41
N LEU A 20 -8.66 10.26 5.43
CA LEU A 20 -7.85 11.33 4.85
C LEU A 20 -8.69 12.20 3.93
N ASP A 21 -8.40 13.50 3.90
CA ASP A 21 -8.96 14.39 2.90
C ASP A 21 -8.26 14.22 1.54
N GLY A 22 -8.73 14.93 0.51
CA GLY A 22 -8.21 14.77 -0.85
C GLY A 22 -6.70 15.01 -0.98
N PRO A 23 -6.17 16.12 -0.46
CA PRO A 23 -4.73 16.39 -0.43
C PRO A 23 -3.93 15.31 0.31
N ASP A 24 -4.35 14.94 1.52
CA ASP A 24 -3.64 13.96 2.35
C ASP A 24 -3.65 12.57 1.69
N LEU A 25 -4.77 12.19 1.06
CA LEU A 25 -4.89 10.96 0.27
C LEU A 25 -3.95 11.00 -0.95
N GLY A 26 -3.83 12.14 -1.60
CA GLY A 26 -2.92 12.34 -2.73
C GLY A 26 -1.45 12.16 -2.32
N GLU A 27 -1.04 12.82 -1.24
CA GLU A 27 0.30 12.65 -0.68
C GLU A 27 0.54 11.20 -0.27
N ARG A 28 -0.42 10.58 0.41
CA ARG A 28 -0.30 9.19 0.85
C ARG A 28 -0.12 8.23 -0.33
N THR A 29 -0.89 8.45 -1.38
CA THR A 29 -0.80 7.65 -2.61
C THR A 29 0.59 7.75 -3.23
N GLU A 30 1.19 8.94 -3.29
CA GLU A 30 2.55 9.12 -3.82
C GLU A 30 3.61 8.47 -2.93
N GLN A 31 3.48 8.56 -1.61
CA GLN A 31 4.38 7.88 -0.67
C GLN A 31 4.35 6.36 -0.89
N LEU A 32 3.15 5.78 -1.02
CA LEU A 32 2.97 4.35 -1.32
C LEU A 32 3.56 4.00 -2.68
N ARG A 33 3.26 4.74 -3.75
CA ARG A 33 3.81 4.50 -5.09
C ARG A 33 5.34 4.54 -5.10
N ALA A 34 5.93 5.53 -4.44
CA ALA A 34 7.38 5.68 -4.33
C ALA A 34 8.01 4.50 -3.60
N LEU A 35 7.38 4.01 -2.52
CA LEU A 35 7.84 2.82 -1.81
C LEU A 35 7.72 1.57 -2.70
N LEU A 36 6.57 1.33 -3.31
CA LEU A 36 6.32 0.17 -4.17
C LEU A 36 7.29 0.11 -5.35
N ALA A 37 7.67 1.26 -5.91
CA ALA A 37 8.66 1.36 -6.98
C ALA A 37 10.07 0.88 -6.58
N LYS A 38 10.37 0.78 -5.28
CA LYS A 38 11.63 0.24 -4.75
C LYS A 38 11.60 -1.27 -4.48
N ALA A 39 10.44 -1.93 -4.66
CA ALA A 39 10.35 -3.38 -4.50
C ALA A 39 11.14 -4.08 -5.62
N GLU A 40 12.06 -4.97 -5.24
CA GLU A 40 12.84 -5.79 -6.17
C GLU A 40 12.00 -6.96 -6.70
N ARG A 41 11.02 -7.40 -5.91
CA ARG A 41 10.12 -8.49 -6.26
C ARG A 41 8.70 -8.21 -5.80
N ARG A 42 7.74 -8.63 -6.62
CA ARG A 42 6.31 -8.58 -6.33
C ARG A 42 5.71 -9.94 -6.63
N GLU A 43 5.08 -10.55 -5.63
CA GLU A 43 4.47 -11.87 -5.74
C GLU A 43 3.01 -11.78 -5.27
N ALA A 44 2.08 -12.20 -6.12
CA ALA A 44 0.70 -12.41 -5.68
C ALA A 44 0.68 -13.60 -4.70
N VAL A 45 0.00 -13.42 -3.58
CA VAL A 45 -0.30 -14.48 -2.60
C VAL A 45 -1.82 -14.56 -2.42
N ASP A 46 -2.32 -15.62 -1.82
CA ASP A 46 -3.77 -15.92 -1.80
C ASP A 46 -4.64 -14.76 -1.30
N ASP A 47 -4.17 -14.00 -0.30
CA ASP A 47 -4.90 -12.87 0.30
C ASP A 47 -4.21 -11.51 0.11
N GLY A 48 -3.28 -11.38 -0.84
CA GLY A 48 -2.63 -10.09 -1.05
C GLY A 48 -1.39 -10.08 -1.94
N LEU A 49 -0.45 -9.20 -1.60
CA LEU A 49 0.78 -8.98 -2.36
C LEU A 49 1.98 -9.04 -1.41
N ARG A 50 2.94 -9.90 -1.71
CA ARG A 50 4.25 -9.90 -1.06
C ARG A 50 5.22 -9.04 -1.86
N LEU A 51 5.90 -8.15 -1.15
CA LEU A 51 6.90 -7.25 -1.71
C LEU A 51 8.25 -7.55 -1.05
N SER A 52 9.24 -7.85 -1.87
CA SER A 52 10.62 -7.98 -1.41
C SER A 52 11.40 -6.72 -1.75
N PHE A 53 12.24 -6.29 -0.83
CA PHE A 53 13.06 -5.10 -0.95
C PHE A 53 14.51 -5.46 -0.60
N ALA A 54 15.45 -4.69 -1.13
CA ALA A 54 16.83 -4.76 -0.67
C ALA A 54 16.92 -4.58 0.87
N PRO A 55 17.88 -5.22 1.54
CA PRO A 55 18.17 -4.99 2.96
C PRO A 55 18.81 -3.61 3.15
N ASP A 56 17.95 -2.59 3.15
CA ASP A 56 18.31 -1.18 3.25
C ASP A 56 17.61 -0.53 4.47
N ALA A 57 18.41 0.10 5.34
CA ALA A 57 17.93 0.64 6.61
C ALA A 57 17.07 1.90 6.43
N GLU A 58 17.36 2.73 5.43
CA GLU A 58 16.57 3.93 5.12
C GLU A 58 15.17 3.51 4.65
N LEU A 59 15.12 2.54 3.75
CA LEU A 59 13.90 1.97 3.23
C LEU A 59 13.09 1.28 4.33
N ALA A 60 13.75 0.57 5.24
CA ALA A 60 13.10 0.01 6.44
C ALA A 60 12.45 1.09 7.30
N GLY A 61 13.17 2.19 7.56
CA GLY A 61 12.68 3.34 8.31
C GLY A 61 11.49 4.05 7.66
N ARG A 62 11.36 3.96 6.33
CA ARG A 62 10.22 4.51 5.57
C ARG A 62 9.00 3.58 5.52
N ARG A 63 9.22 2.26 5.49
CA ARG A 63 8.14 1.26 5.41
C ARG A 63 7.29 1.21 6.66
N ALA A 64 7.91 1.16 7.85
CA ALA A 64 7.19 0.94 9.10
C ALA A 64 6.20 2.08 9.43
N PRO A 65 6.55 3.38 9.31
CA PRO A 65 5.60 4.47 9.55
C PRO A 65 4.46 4.49 8.55
N LEU A 66 4.74 4.18 7.28
CA LEU A 66 3.71 4.15 6.25
C LEU A 66 2.70 3.03 6.50
N ALA A 67 3.19 1.83 6.84
CA ALA A 67 2.34 0.71 7.24
C ALA A 67 1.48 1.07 8.47
N ALA A 68 2.08 1.66 9.51
CA ALA A 68 1.34 2.08 10.72
C ALA A 68 0.25 3.10 10.41
N ALA A 69 0.50 4.04 9.49
CA ALA A 69 -0.50 5.02 9.12
C ALA A 69 -1.59 4.45 8.20
N GLU A 70 -1.28 3.49 7.32
CA GLU A 70 -2.31 2.74 6.58
C GLU A 70 -3.20 1.91 7.52
N GLN A 71 -2.62 1.30 8.56
CA GLN A 71 -3.39 0.60 9.59
C GLN A 71 -4.38 1.51 10.32
N GLY A 72 -4.11 2.82 10.40
CA GLY A 72 -5.00 3.78 11.05
C GLY A 72 -6.34 3.96 10.32
N CYS A 73 -6.36 3.90 8.99
CA CYS A 73 -7.56 4.14 8.19
C CYS A 73 -8.03 2.91 7.38
N CYS A 74 -7.16 1.91 7.21
CA CYS A 74 -7.40 0.66 6.50
C CYS A 74 -7.03 -0.54 7.39
N ALA A 75 -7.55 -0.56 8.63
CA ALA A 75 -7.24 -1.56 9.66
C ALA A 75 -7.53 -3.04 9.29
N TYR A 76 -8.09 -3.30 8.10
CA TYR A 76 -8.28 -4.65 7.58
C TYR A 76 -7.04 -5.20 6.86
N PHE A 77 -6.15 -4.32 6.36
CA PHE A 77 -4.88 -4.80 5.85
C PHE A 77 -3.99 -5.26 7.00
N ASP A 78 -2.96 -6.03 6.69
CA ASP A 78 -1.92 -6.43 7.64
C ASP A 78 -0.57 -6.35 6.92
N PHE A 79 0.48 -5.92 7.62
CA PHE A 79 1.82 -5.73 7.04
C PHE A 79 2.87 -6.58 7.75
N PRO A 80 2.76 -7.92 7.68
CA PRO A 80 3.74 -8.79 8.32
C PRO A 80 5.11 -8.64 7.68
N CYS A 81 6.12 -8.35 8.49
CA CYS A 81 7.53 -8.47 8.11
C CYS A 81 7.95 -9.93 8.30
N ILE A 82 7.88 -10.71 7.23
CA ILE A 82 8.31 -12.12 7.16
C ILE A 82 9.50 -12.29 6.22
#